data_AF-A0A1A3EFR3-F1
#
_entry.id   AF-A0A1A3EFR3-F1
#
_cell.length_a   1.000
_cell.length_b   1.000
_cell.length_c   1.000
_cell.angle_alpha   90.00
_cell.angle_beta   90.00
_cell.angle_gamma   90.00
#
_symmetry.space_group_name_H-M   'P 1'
#
loop_
_entity.id
_entity.type
_entity.pdbx_description
1 polymer ?
#
loop_
_entity_poly.entity_id
_entity_poly.type
_entity_poly.pdbx_seq_one_letter_code
_entity_poly.pdbx_strand_id
1 'polypeptide(L)'
;MGNALTRLLRRGKDAAETAAEAPGPADDADATDDSAETRAEKKADQQHKTKKDKAAAKEGGSPSRFGAWLGRPMTSFHLIIAVAGLLTTLGLIMVLSASGVRSYDADGSAWIIFGKQVLWTVIGLVACYASLRMSVRFIRRVAFTGYVVTVILLVLVLVPGIGNLANGSRKWFVVAGFSMQPSELAKIAFAIWGAHMLAARRLERTSLRELLIPLVPAAVIALALIVAQPDLGQTVSLGIILLALLWYAGLPLRVFVTSLMAVFVAGAVLAMSAGYRSDRVRSWINPENDPQDTGYQARQAKFALAHGGIFGDGLGQGVAKWNYLPNAHNDFIFAIIGEELGFIGAFALLVLFGLFAYTGMRIARRSADPFLRLLTATTTMWVLGQAFINIGYVIGILPVTGIQLPLISAGGTSTAATLFMIGIMANAARHEPEAVAALRAGRDDKVNRILRLPLPEPYSPTRLEAFRDRKRARPKSASKSAEASRKGAGSSGRKPSRKADGPLRQAPPRKAGRPARQTGGNARSRARHHVSGQRYASQGAGLSQGRRARTLEGQRYG
;
A
#
# COMPACT_ATOMS: atom_id res chain seq x y z
N MET A 1 11.33 67.97 25.89
CA MET A 1 10.25 67.25 25.15
C MET A 1 10.65 65.80 25.08
N GLY A 2 9.97 64.80 25.64
CA GLY A 2 8.68 64.72 26.33
C GLY A 2 8.35 63.23 26.49
N ASN A 3 8.54 62.73 27.71
CA ASN A 3 7.86 61.63 28.39
C ASN A 3 6.96 60.69 27.58
N ALA A 4 7.32 59.39 27.57
CA ALA A 4 6.36 58.29 27.71
C ALA A 4 7.02 56.97 28.15
N LEU A 5 8.11 57.01 28.94
CA LEU A 5 8.79 55.82 29.47
C LEU A 5 8.51 55.59 30.97
N THR A 6 7.42 56.19 31.48
CA THR A 6 7.16 56.36 32.92
C THR A 6 5.89 55.66 33.40
N ARG A 7 5.60 54.42 32.99
CA ARG A 7 4.36 53.77 33.49
C ARG A 7 4.30 52.27 33.76
N LEU A 8 5.39 51.50 33.72
CA LEU A 8 5.29 50.06 34.03
C LEU A 8 6.36 49.48 34.96
N LEU A 9 7.13 50.32 35.67
CA LEU A 9 8.13 49.86 36.64
C LEU A 9 7.89 50.38 38.07
N ARG A 10 6.63 50.52 38.48
CA ARG A 10 6.28 50.81 39.88
C ARG A 10 5.13 49.93 40.37
N ARG A 11 5.45 48.69 40.73
CA ARG A 11 4.77 48.01 41.84
C ARG A 11 5.61 46.86 42.34
N GLY A 12 6.19 47.03 43.53
CA GLY A 12 6.71 45.91 44.30
C GLY A 12 8.13 46.11 44.82
N LYS A 13 8.32 47.07 45.73
CA LYS A 13 9.17 46.93 46.93
C LYS A 13 9.26 48.29 47.60
N ASP A 14 8.57 48.44 48.72
CA ASP A 14 9.08 49.18 49.86
C ASP A 14 8.87 48.25 51.06
N ALA A 15 9.96 48.07 51.82
CA ALA A 15 10.04 47.31 53.04
C ALA A 15 10.43 48.28 54.17
N ALA A 16 9.98 47.94 55.39
CA ALA A 16 10.34 48.51 56.69
C ALA A 16 9.78 49.93 56.96
N GLU A 17 9.32 50.33 58.16
CA GLU A 17 9.68 49.89 59.51
C GLU A 17 8.71 50.50 60.58
N THR A 18 8.69 49.89 61.77
CA THR A 18 8.47 50.45 63.14
C THR A 18 7.09 50.77 63.77
N ALA A 19 7.05 50.42 65.07
CA ALA A 19 6.18 50.79 66.21
C ALA A 19 4.81 50.07 66.34
N ALA A 20 4.65 49.06 67.19
CA ALA A 20 4.54 49.06 68.66
C ALA A 20 3.22 49.68 69.17
N GLU A 21 2.28 48.84 69.65
CA GLU A 21 1.65 48.93 70.99
C GLU A 21 0.64 47.77 71.18
N ALA A 22 0.67 47.11 72.33
CA ALA A 22 -0.31 46.10 72.77
C ALA A 22 -1.38 46.76 73.67
N PRO A 23 -2.56 46.14 73.87
CA PRO A 23 -2.70 45.29 75.06
C PRO A 23 -3.53 44.00 74.82
N GLY A 24 -3.28 42.96 75.63
CA GLY A 24 -4.16 41.79 75.75
C GLY A 24 -5.23 42.00 76.84
N PRO A 25 -5.85 40.93 77.41
CA PRO A 25 -5.97 39.54 76.95
C PRO A 25 -7.44 39.03 77.01
N ALA A 26 -7.74 37.91 76.34
CA ALA A 26 -8.79 36.98 76.79
C ALA A 26 -8.64 35.65 76.05
N ASP A 27 -8.29 34.62 76.82
CA ASP A 27 -8.92 33.31 76.89
C ASP A 27 -9.65 32.80 75.63
N ASP A 28 -9.14 31.72 75.04
CA ASP A 28 -9.83 30.43 75.18
C ASP A 28 -8.96 29.28 74.67
N ALA A 29 -9.07 28.18 75.41
CA ALA A 29 -8.36 26.94 75.22
C ALA A 29 -8.90 26.11 74.06
N ASP A 30 -8.04 25.19 73.61
CA ASP A 30 -8.37 23.87 73.07
C ASP A 30 -8.82 23.79 71.60
N ALA A 31 -7.92 23.28 70.74
CA ALA A 31 -8.24 22.29 69.69
C ALA A 31 -7.10 22.11 68.66
N THR A 32 -6.55 20.89 68.62
CA THR A 32 -6.14 20.12 67.43
C THR A 32 -4.77 20.36 66.77
N ASP A 33 -3.89 19.39 67.05
CA ASP A 33 -2.61 19.05 66.40
C ASP A 33 -2.75 18.57 64.92
N ASP A 34 -3.96 18.56 64.36
CA ASP A 34 -4.28 17.94 63.05
C ASP A 34 -4.07 18.90 61.85
N SER A 35 -3.75 20.16 62.13
CA SER A 35 -3.63 21.22 61.12
C SER A 35 -2.19 21.50 60.65
N ALA A 36 -1.19 20.94 61.34
CA ALA A 36 0.22 21.05 60.98
C ALA A 36 0.66 19.97 59.97
N GLU A 37 0.24 18.72 60.16
CA GLU A 37 0.55 17.60 59.26
C GLU A 37 -0.11 17.76 57.87
N THR A 38 -1.38 18.19 57.82
CA THR A 38 -2.07 18.46 56.54
C THR A 38 -1.46 19.63 55.75
N ARG A 39 -0.77 20.56 56.42
CA ARG A 39 -0.06 21.68 55.77
C ARG A 39 1.33 21.27 55.26
N ALA A 40 1.98 20.32 55.94
CA ALA A 40 3.24 19.73 55.51
C ALA A 40 3.06 18.79 54.31
N GLU A 41 2.02 17.94 54.32
CA GLU A 41 1.68 17.07 53.19
C GLU A 41 1.30 17.88 51.95
N LYS A 42 0.47 18.92 52.07
CA LYS A 42 0.10 19.77 50.92
C LYS A 42 1.30 20.51 50.29
N LYS A 43 2.31 20.88 51.10
CA LYS A 43 3.55 21.50 50.60
C LYS A 43 4.48 20.48 49.95
N ALA A 44 4.59 19.27 50.49
CA ALA A 44 5.35 18.19 49.88
C ALA A 44 4.73 17.76 48.54
N ASP A 45 3.41 17.67 48.47
CA ASP A 45 2.68 17.28 47.26
C ASP A 45 2.73 18.39 46.19
N GLN A 46 2.68 19.68 46.58
CA GLN A 46 2.92 20.79 45.66
C GLN A 46 4.37 20.85 45.15
N GLN A 47 5.37 20.53 45.97
CA GLN A 47 6.77 20.45 45.55
C GLN A 47 7.04 19.24 44.66
N HIS A 48 6.37 18.11 44.91
CA HIS A 48 6.48 16.91 44.08
C HIS A 48 5.81 17.12 42.72
N LYS A 49 4.67 17.82 42.68
CA LYS A 49 3.97 18.19 41.44
C LYS A 49 4.76 19.21 40.61
N THR A 50 5.31 20.26 41.24
CA THR A 50 6.16 21.22 40.54
C THR A 50 7.50 20.64 40.08
N LYS A 51 8.10 19.66 40.79
CA LYS A 51 9.27 18.92 40.29
C LYS A 51 8.91 18.00 39.12
N LYS A 52 7.75 17.34 39.14
CA LYS A 52 7.26 16.48 38.05
C LYS A 52 6.87 17.29 36.81
N ASP A 53 6.29 18.47 37.00
CA ASP A 53 5.96 19.41 35.91
C ASP A 53 7.23 20.07 35.33
N LYS A 54 8.26 20.34 36.16
CA LYS A 54 9.58 20.79 35.70
C LYS A 54 10.42 19.68 35.06
N ALA A 55 10.22 18.42 35.45
CA ALA A 55 10.84 17.26 34.80
C ALA A 55 10.18 16.97 33.44
N ALA A 56 8.84 17.04 33.37
CA ALA A 56 8.08 16.92 32.12
C ALA A 56 8.36 18.09 31.14
N ALA A 57 8.60 19.30 31.66
CA ALA A 57 9.02 20.45 30.85
C ALA A 57 10.48 20.38 30.39
N LYS A 58 11.34 19.56 31.02
CA LYS A 58 12.74 19.34 30.62
C LYS A 58 12.92 18.23 29.58
N GLU A 59 11.92 17.38 29.36
CA GLU A 59 11.93 16.35 28.31
C GLU A 59 11.53 16.86 26.92
N GLY A 60 11.04 18.10 26.83
CA GLY A 60 10.79 18.80 25.57
C GLY A 60 12.06 19.45 25.02
N GLY A 61 13.08 18.67 24.69
CA GLY A 61 14.23 19.18 23.94
C GLY A 61 13.74 19.89 22.69
N SER A 62 14.18 21.15 22.48
CA SER A 62 13.85 21.93 21.28
C SER A 62 13.99 21.02 20.05
N PRO A 63 12.91 20.80 19.27
CA PRO A 63 12.98 19.85 18.18
C PRO A 63 14.15 20.25 17.29
N SER A 64 15.06 19.31 17.04
CA SER A 64 16.19 19.54 16.14
C SER A 64 15.65 20.19 14.86
N ARG A 65 16.38 21.14 14.27
CA ARG A 65 15.92 21.84 13.05
C ARG A 65 15.41 20.86 11.98
N PHE A 66 16.02 19.67 11.93
CA PHE A 66 15.62 18.54 11.11
C PHE A 66 14.26 17.93 11.53
N GLY A 67 14.03 17.66 12.81
CA GLY A 67 12.75 17.20 13.34
C GLY A 67 11.61 18.21 13.12
N ALA A 68 11.89 19.51 13.26
CA ALA A 68 10.92 20.57 12.98
C ALA A 68 10.56 20.65 11.48
N TRP A 69 11.52 20.45 10.58
CA TRP A 69 11.27 20.37 9.14
C TRP A 69 10.49 19.10 8.77
N LEU A 70 10.86 17.96 9.36
CA LEU A 70 10.11 16.71 9.25
C LEU A 70 8.72 16.79 9.89
N GLY A 71 8.43 17.76 10.75
CA GLY A 71 7.09 17.99 11.30
C GLY A 71 6.15 18.74 10.36
N ARG A 72 6.63 19.31 9.26
CA ARG A 72 5.77 20.15 8.40
C ARG A 72 4.72 19.30 7.65
N PRO A 73 3.49 19.83 7.47
CA PRO A 73 2.37 19.06 6.87
C PRO A 73 2.63 18.54 5.46
N MET A 74 3.40 19.26 4.63
CA MET A 74 3.66 18.89 3.23
C MET A 74 4.97 18.11 3.04
N THR A 75 5.72 17.79 4.11
CA THR A 75 7.07 17.22 3.96
C THR A 75 7.04 15.87 3.26
N SER A 76 6.07 15.00 3.56
CA SER A 76 5.94 13.69 2.91
C SER A 76 5.75 13.80 1.39
N PHE A 77 4.96 14.78 0.94
CA PHE A 77 4.69 15.05 -0.47
C PHE A 77 5.95 15.53 -1.21
N HIS A 78 6.69 16.47 -0.64
CA HIS A 78 7.93 16.96 -1.24
C HIS A 78 9.02 15.90 -1.27
N LEU A 79 9.16 15.12 -0.18
CA LEU A 79 10.14 14.05 -0.09
C LEU A 79 9.92 13.00 -1.18
N ILE A 80 8.69 12.53 -1.39
CA ILE A 80 8.44 11.44 -2.35
C ILE A 80 8.69 11.92 -3.79
N ILE A 81 8.32 13.17 -4.12
CA ILE A 81 8.59 13.77 -5.44
C ILE A 81 10.09 13.98 -5.63
N ALA A 82 10.80 14.51 -4.63
CA ALA A 82 12.23 14.76 -4.74
C ALA A 82 13.02 13.46 -4.90
N VAL A 83 12.72 12.44 -4.10
CA VAL A 83 13.39 11.13 -4.19
C VAL A 83 13.09 10.45 -5.52
N ALA A 84 11.84 10.47 -5.97
CA ALA A 84 11.48 9.91 -7.27
C ALA A 84 12.17 10.64 -8.42
N GLY A 85 12.25 11.97 -8.35
CA GLY A 85 12.98 12.79 -9.31
C GLY A 85 14.46 12.45 -9.35
N LEU A 86 15.13 12.39 -8.18
CA LEU A 86 16.55 12.03 -8.08
C LEU A 86 16.83 10.63 -8.62
N LEU A 87 16.02 9.63 -8.24
CA LEU A 87 16.16 8.26 -8.76
C LEU A 87 15.95 8.24 -10.29
N THR A 88 14.91 8.88 -10.81
CA THR A 88 14.63 8.88 -12.25
C THR A 88 15.72 9.61 -13.05
N THR A 89 16.21 10.75 -12.56
CA THR A 89 17.30 11.49 -13.21
C THR A 89 18.61 10.69 -13.19
N LEU A 90 18.97 10.10 -12.04
CA LEU A 90 20.13 9.21 -11.95
C LEU A 90 19.98 8.02 -12.90
N GLY A 91 18.80 7.41 -12.96
CA GLY A 91 18.48 6.34 -13.90
C GLY A 91 18.70 6.73 -15.36
N LEU A 92 18.17 7.87 -15.79
CA LEU A 92 18.38 8.37 -17.15
C LEU A 92 19.86 8.61 -17.48
N ILE A 93 20.62 9.20 -16.54
CA ILE A 93 22.07 9.41 -16.72
C ILE A 93 22.79 8.06 -16.88
N MET A 94 22.47 7.09 -16.03
CA MET A 94 23.14 5.79 -16.07
C MET A 94 22.71 4.93 -17.26
N VAL A 95 21.45 5.02 -17.70
CA VAL A 95 20.99 4.37 -18.94
C VAL A 95 21.69 4.98 -20.14
N LEU A 96 21.83 6.31 -20.22
CA LEU A 96 22.61 6.96 -21.27
C LEU A 96 24.04 6.42 -21.30
N SER A 97 24.69 6.39 -20.13
CA SER A 97 26.07 5.90 -20.02
C SER A 97 26.22 4.42 -20.42
N ALA A 98 25.30 3.56 -19.96
CA ALA A 98 25.37 2.11 -20.16
C ALA A 98 24.87 1.63 -21.54
N SER A 99 24.10 2.44 -22.28
CA SER A 99 23.49 2.04 -23.56
C SER A 99 24.20 2.58 -24.80
N GLY A 100 25.04 3.63 -24.66
CA GLY A 100 25.67 4.31 -25.79
C GLY A 100 26.52 3.40 -26.70
N VAL A 101 27.18 2.38 -26.14
CA VAL A 101 28.07 1.48 -26.90
C VAL A 101 27.27 0.40 -27.66
N ARG A 102 26.32 -0.27 -27.01
CA ARG A 102 25.53 -1.37 -27.64
C ARG A 102 24.62 -0.87 -28.79
N SER A 103 24.14 0.36 -28.70
CA SER A 103 23.30 0.96 -29.74
C SER A 103 24.10 1.37 -31.01
N TYR A 104 25.43 1.50 -30.92
CA TYR A 104 26.30 1.76 -32.06
C TYR A 104 26.50 0.50 -32.93
N ASP A 105 26.69 -0.66 -32.28
CA ASP A 105 26.98 -1.93 -32.97
C ASP A 105 25.77 -2.57 -33.69
N ALA A 106 24.54 -2.33 -33.22
CA ALA A 106 23.34 -3.03 -33.72
C ALA A 106 22.57 -2.28 -34.83
N ASP A 107 22.35 -0.97 -34.66
CA ASP A 107 21.46 -0.17 -35.54
C ASP A 107 22.14 1.12 -36.07
N GLY A 108 23.43 1.33 -35.76
CA GLY A 108 24.20 2.50 -36.19
C GLY A 108 23.87 3.83 -35.48
N SER A 109 23.01 3.83 -34.46
CA SER A 109 22.65 5.02 -33.69
C SER A 109 22.65 4.75 -32.18
N ALA A 110 23.64 5.34 -31.49
CA ALA A 110 23.84 5.29 -30.03
C ALA A 110 22.63 5.75 -29.18
N TRP A 111 21.60 6.32 -29.80
CA TRP A 111 20.51 7.03 -29.14
C TRP A 111 19.20 6.25 -29.06
N ILE A 112 19.07 5.08 -29.69
CA ILE A 112 17.77 4.40 -29.81
C ILE A 112 17.26 3.90 -28.46
N ILE A 113 18.11 3.24 -27.66
CA ILE A 113 17.73 2.71 -26.34
C ILE A 113 17.43 3.88 -25.38
N PHE A 114 18.32 4.88 -25.33
CA PHE A 114 18.12 6.06 -24.51
C PHE A 114 16.86 6.85 -24.92
N GLY A 115 16.65 7.07 -26.22
CA GLY A 115 15.47 7.76 -26.75
C GLY A 115 14.17 7.06 -26.38
N LYS A 116 14.13 5.73 -26.47
CA LYS A 116 12.99 4.92 -25.98
C LYS A 116 12.80 5.07 -24.47
N GLN A 117 13.88 5.05 -23.69
CA GLN A 117 13.80 5.24 -22.23
C GLN A 117 13.29 6.63 -21.85
N VAL A 118 13.75 7.69 -22.52
CA VAL A 118 13.26 9.06 -22.32
C VAL A 118 11.78 9.14 -22.66
N LEU A 119 11.35 8.58 -23.80
CA LEU A 119 9.94 8.54 -24.21
C LEU A 119 9.06 7.87 -23.15
N TRP A 120 9.47 6.68 -22.66
CA TRP A 120 8.74 5.98 -21.60
C TRP A 120 8.77 6.72 -20.27
N THR A 121 9.86 7.42 -19.96
CA THR A 121 9.93 8.27 -18.77
C THR A 121 8.97 9.44 -18.87
N VAL A 122 8.85 10.09 -20.03
CA VAL A 122 7.86 11.14 -20.29
C VAL A 122 6.44 10.60 -20.14
N ILE A 123 6.13 9.44 -20.74
CA ILE A 123 4.83 8.76 -20.56
C ILE A 123 4.57 8.49 -19.07
N GLY A 124 5.57 8.02 -18.34
CA GLY A 124 5.51 7.79 -16.91
C GLY A 124 5.28 9.06 -16.08
N LEU A 125 5.92 10.17 -16.42
CA LEU A 125 5.71 11.46 -15.77
C LEU A 125 4.30 11.99 -16.03
N VAL A 126 3.78 11.82 -17.24
CA VAL A 126 2.38 12.14 -17.57
C VAL A 126 1.43 11.25 -16.76
N ALA A 127 1.72 9.95 -16.63
CA ALA A 127 0.93 9.02 -15.82
C ALA A 127 1.01 9.34 -14.31
N CYS A 128 2.17 9.76 -13.81
CA CYS A 128 2.38 10.26 -12.45
C CYS A 128 1.53 11.52 -12.20
N TYR A 129 1.59 12.49 -13.11
CA TYR A 129 0.77 13.71 -13.01
C TYR A 129 -0.72 13.43 -13.09
N ALA A 130 -1.14 12.51 -13.97
CA ALA A 130 -2.54 12.09 -14.08
C ALA A 130 -3.01 11.44 -12.77
N SER A 131 -2.25 10.48 -12.23
CA SER A 131 -2.58 9.81 -10.95
C SER A 131 -2.57 10.73 -9.74
N LEU A 132 -1.68 11.72 -9.72
CA LEU A 132 -1.69 12.82 -8.73
C LEU A 132 -3.01 13.58 -8.69
N ARG A 133 -3.71 13.69 -9.82
CA ARG A 133 -4.99 14.40 -9.96
C ARG A 133 -6.23 13.50 -9.80
N MET A 134 -6.06 12.18 -9.80
CA MET A 134 -7.17 11.25 -9.64
C MET A 134 -7.78 11.36 -8.23
N SER A 135 -9.10 11.34 -8.16
CA SER A 135 -9.78 11.23 -6.88
C SER A 135 -9.63 9.81 -6.32
N VAL A 136 -9.43 9.70 -5.01
CA VAL A 136 -9.34 8.39 -4.32
C VAL A 136 -10.60 7.56 -4.56
N ARG A 137 -11.76 8.20 -4.69
CA ARG A 137 -13.04 7.56 -5.02
C ARG A 137 -13.01 6.91 -6.39
N PHE A 138 -12.44 7.58 -7.40
CA PHE A 138 -12.30 7.02 -8.74
C PHE A 138 -11.36 5.81 -8.74
N ILE A 139 -10.18 5.94 -8.11
CA ILE A 139 -9.19 4.84 -8.01
C ILE A 139 -9.85 3.58 -7.41
N ARG A 140 -10.62 3.74 -6.33
CA ARG A 140 -11.37 2.63 -5.71
C ARG A 140 -12.43 2.04 -6.62
N ARG A 141 -13.21 2.89 -7.31
CA ARG A 141 -14.29 2.46 -8.21
C ARG A 141 -13.79 1.58 -9.35
N VAL A 142 -12.64 1.94 -9.93
CA VAL A 142 -12.05 1.21 -11.05
C VAL A 142 -11.16 0.05 -10.63
N ALA A 143 -10.92 -0.15 -9.33
CA ALA A 143 -9.93 -1.11 -8.84
C ALA A 143 -10.22 -2.55 -9.31
N PHE A 144 -11.45 -3.04 -9.10
CA PHE A 144 -11.84 -4.40 -9.51
C PHE A 144 -11.88 -4.54 -11.04
N THR A 145 -12.56 -3.62 -11.73
CA THR A 145 -12.64 -3.65 -13.20
C THR A 145 -11.26 -3.56 -13.84
N GLY A 146 -10.39 -2.70 -13.32
CA GLY A 146 -9.00 -2.57 -13.76
C GLY A 146 -8.23 -3.88 -13.58
N TYR A 147 -8.39 -4.56 -12.45
CA TYR A 147 -7.78 -5.87 -12.24
C TYR A 147 -8.27 -6.91 -13.25
N VAL A 148 -9.58 -7.02 -13.45
CA VAL A 148 -10.17 -7.95 -14.44
C VAL A 148 -9.64 -7.67 -15.84
N VAL A 149 -9.57 -6.40 -16.26
CA VAL A 149 -8.99 -5.99 -17.55
C VAL A 149 -7.54 -6.47 -17.66
N THR A 150 -6.72 -6.30 -16.62
CA THR A 150 -5.33 -6.77 -16.67
C THR A 150 -5.19 -8.29 -16.75
N VAL A 151 -6.08 -9.05 -16.11
CA VAL A 151 -6.13 -10.51 -16.25
C VAL A 151 -6.47 -10.90 -17.70
N ILE A 152 -7.43 -10.21 -18.33
CA ILE A 152 -7.75 -10.41 -19.75
C ILE A 152 -6.52 -10.12 -20.62
N LEU A 153 -5.80 -9.02 -20.36
CA LEU A 153 -4.57 -8.69 -21.08
C LEU A 153 -3.47 -9.75 -20.90
N LEU A 154 -3.34 -10.33 -19.71
CA LEU A 154 -2.40 -11.45 -19.44
C LEU A 154 -2.78 -12.73 -20.21
N VAL A 155 -4.06 -12.97 -20.46
CA VAL A 155 -4.51 -14.06 -21.32
C VAL A 155 -4.22 -13.73 -22.79
N LEU A 156 -4.57 -12.52 -23.23
CA LEU A 156 -4.40 -12.09 -24.62
C LEU A 156 -2.93 -12.11 -25.08
N VAL A 157 -1.97 -11.79 -24.21
CA VAL A 157 -0.55 -11.80 -24.58
C VAL A 157 0.00 -13.21 -24.79
N LEU A 158 -0.66 -14.25 -24.29
CA LEU A 158 -0.28 -15.65 -24.56
C LEU A 158 -0.73 -16.12 -25.95
N VAL A 159 -1.71 -15.44 -26.56
CA VAL A 159 -2.29 -15.84 -27.85
C VAL A 159 -1.30 -15.56 -28.98
N PRO A 160 -0.92 -16.58 -29.79
CA PRO A 160 -0.10 -16.38 -30.98
C PRO A 160 -0.75 -15.36 -31.93
N GLY A 161 0.04 -14.41 -32.43
CA GLY A 161 -0.44 -13.35 -33.34
C GLY A 161 -0.88 -12.06 -32.62
N ILE A 162 -1.19 -12.12 -31.32
CA ILE A 162 -1.43 -10.92 -30.50
C ILE A 162 -0.18 -10.58 -29.67
N GLY A 163 0.33 -11.55 -28.92
CA GLY A 163 1.58 -11.41 -28.18
C GLY A 163 2.81 -11.53 -29.08
N ASN A 164 3.77 -10.62 -28.91
CA ASN A 164 5.05 -10.67 -29.60
C ASN A 164 5.99 -11.67 -28.90
N LEU A 165 6.57 -12.60 -29.68
CA LEU A 165 7.55 -13.58 -29.21
C LEU A 165 8.95 -12.95 -29.30
N ALA A 166 9.55 -12.67 -28.14
CA ALA A 166 10.92 -12.19 -28.03
C ALA A 166 11.68 -13.04 -27.02
N ASN A 167 12.92 -13.43 -27.36
CA ASN A 167 13.79 -14.26 -26.51
C ASN A 167 13.08 -15.51 -25.95
N GLY A 168 12.32 -16.22 -26.81
CA GLY A 168 11.60 -17.44 -26.44
C GLY A 168 10.38 -17.24 -25.53
N SER A 169 9.92 -16.00 -25.31
CA SER A 169 8.79 -15.72 -24.42
C SER A 169 7.80 -14.72 -25.02
N ARG A 170 6.49 -14.95 -24.84
CA ARG A 170 5.43 -14.04 -25.28
C ARG A 170 4.91 -13.23 -24.10
N LYS A 171 5.45 -12.02 -23.94
CA LYS A 171 5.19 -11.15 -22.79
C LYS A 171 4.80 -9.72 -23.17
N TRP A 172 4.94 -9.35 -24.44
CA TRP A 172 4.85 -7.96 -24.89
C TRP A 172 3.78 -7.81 -25.96
N PHE A 173 2.98 -6.75 -25.86
CA PHE A 173 2.24 -6.21 -27.00
C PHE A 173 3.13 -5.20 -27.71
N VAL A 174 3.29 -5.34 -29.02
CA VAL A 174 4.07 -4.39 -29.83
C VAL A 174 3.14 -3.74 -30.83
N VAL A 175 2.91 -2.43 -30.67
CA VAL A 175 2.02 -1.64 -31.53
C VAL A 175 2.77 -0.39 -31.97
N ALA A 176 2.94 -0.20 -33.28
CA ALA A 176 3.60 0.98 -33.86
C ALA A 176 4.96 1.34 -33.21
N GLY A 177 5.78 0.33 -32.89
CA GLY A 177 7.09 0.51 -32.24
C GLY A 177 7.06 0.67 -30.72
N PHE A 178 5.88 0.74 -30.10
CA PHE A 178 5.72 0.75 -28.65
C PHE A 178 5.53 -0.67 -28.12
N SER A 179 6.40 -1.09 -27.21
CA SER A 179 6.29 -2.38 -26.50
C SER A 179 5.68 -2.18 -25.12
N MET A 180 4.55 -2.84 -24.85
CA MET A 180 3.86 -2.77 -23.57
C MET A 180 3.76 -4.14 -22.91
N GLN A 181 4.28 -4.27 -21.69
CA GLN A 181 4.20 -5.49 -20.89
C GLN A 181 2.94 -5.50 -20.00
N PRO A 182 1.99 -6.43 -20.19
CA PRO A 182 0.74 -6.45 -19.41
C PRO A 182 0.93 -6.79 -17.94
N SER A 183 1.98 -7.55 -17.60
CA SER A 183 2.34 -7.91 -16.23
C SER A 183 2.66 -6.69 -15.37
N GLU A 184 3.21 -5.61 -15.94
CA GLU A 184 3.43 -4.35 -15.23
C GLU A 184 2.10 -3.70 -14.80
N LEU A 185 1.10 -3.71 -15.68
CA LEU A 185 -0.24 -3.23 -15.34
C LEU A 185 -0.95 -4.16 -14.34
N ALA A 186 -0.78 -5.48 -14.49
CA ALA A 186 -1.38 -6.45 -13.57
C ALA A 186 -0.91 -6.24 -12.13
N LYS A 187 0.37 -5.93 -11.91
CA LYS A 187 0.91 -5.58 -10.60
C LYS A 187 0.25 -4.33 -10.01
N ILE A 188 0.13 -3.26 -10.80
CA ILE A 188 -0.56 -2.03 -10.40
C ILE A 188 -2.00 -2.33 -10.00
N ALA A 189 -2.74 -3.00 -10.89
CA ALA A 189 -4.16 -3.26 -10.69
C ALA A 189 -4.39 -4.19 -9.50
N PHE A 190 -3.54 -5.21 -9.33
CA PHE A 190 -3.60 -6.11 -8.18
C PHE A 190 -3.29 -5.39 -6.86
N ALA A 191 -2.28 -4.53 -6.82
CA ALA A 191 -1.96 -3.74 -5.64
C ALA A 191 -3.13 -2.82 -5.24
N ILE A 192 -3.71 -2.10 -6.20
CA ILE A 192 -4.85 -1.19 -5.99
C ILE A 192 -6.10 -1.99 -5.56
N TRP A 193 -6.46 -3.04 -6.30
CA TRP A 193 -7.62 -3.86 -5.98
C TRP A 193 -7.47 -4.60 -4.65
N GLY A 194 -6.32 -5.21 -4.41
CA GLY A 194 -6.02 -5.91 -3.17
C GLY A 194 -6.09 -4.97 -1.96
N ALA A 195 -5.49 -3.79 -2.05
CA ALA A 195 -5.58 -2.78 -1.00
C ALA A 195 -7.03 -2.31 -0.77
N HIS A 196 -7.81 -2.11 -1.84
CA HIS A 196 -9.21 -1.71 -1.74
C HIS A 196 -10.08 -2.78 -1.07
N MET A 197 -9.95 -4.02 -1.52
CA MET A 197 -10.70 -5.16 -1.00
C MET A 197 -10.34 -5.45 0.47
N LEU A 198 -9.05 -5.44 0.83
CA LEU A 198 -8.60 -5.60 2.22
C LEU A 198 -9.06 -4.45 3.11
N ALA A 199 -8.98 -3.21 2.63
CA ALA A 199 -9.46 -2.05 3.38
C ALA A 199 -10.96 -2.16 3.67
N ALA A 200 -11.78 -2.54 2.68
CA ALA A 200 -13.23 -2.69 2.83
C ALA A 200 -13.59 -3.78 3.86
N ARG A 201 -12.97 -4.97 3.76
CA ARG A 201 -13.33 -6.13 4.61
C ARG A 201 -12.71 -6.11 6.00
N ARG A 202 -11.54 -5.49 6.18
CA ARG A 202 -10.95 -5.31 7.51
C ARG A 202 -11.85 -4.47 8.42
N LEU A 203 -12.60 -3.53 7.83
CA LEU A 203 -13.57 -2.73 8.57
C LEU A 203 -14.71 -3.61 9.12
N GLU A 204 -15.10 -4.67 8.40
CA GLU A 204 -16.24 -5.53 8.73
C GLU A 204 -15.95 -6.63 9.77
N ARG A 205 -14.70 -6.78 10.25
CA ARG A 205 -14.25 -7.91 11.09
C ARG A 205 -14.53 -9.29 10.46
N THR A 206 -14.46 -9.33 9.14
CA THR A 206 -14.46 -10.52 8.31
C THR A 206 -13.47 -11.56 8.83
N SER A 207 -13.86 -12.85 8.81
CA SER A 207 -12.95 -13.93 9.16
C SER A 207 -11.72 -13.94 8.24
N LEU A 208 -10.60 -14.49 8.71
CA LEU A 208 -9.39 -14.66 7.88
C LEU A 208 -9.68 -15.37 6.56
N ARG A 209 -10.63 -16.31 6.60
CA ARG A 209 -11.08 -17.04 5.43
C ARG A 209 -11.73 -16.12 4.40
N GLU A 210 -12.64 -15.21 4.77
CA GLU A 210 -13.24 -14.32 3.78
C GLU A 210 -12.35 -13.14 3.36
N LEU A 211 -11.21 -12.92 4.05
CA LEU A 211 -10.12 -12.06 3.55
C LEU A 211 -9.27 -12.79 2.48
N LEU A 212 -8.93 -14.06 2.71
CA LEU A 212 -8.06 -14.84 1.84
C LEU A 212 -8.76 -15.39 0.60
N ILE A 213 -10.02 -15.83 0.71
CA ILE A 213 -10.80 -16.41 -0.40
C ILE A 213 -10.84 -15.52 -1.64
N PRO A 214 -11.05 -14.19 -1.56
CA PRO A 214 -11.01 -13.36 -2.76
C PRO A 214 -9.57 -13.08 -3.21
N LEU A 215 -8.66 -12.75 -2.28
CA LEU A 215 -7.32 -12.25 -2.61
C LEU A 215 -6.40 -13.34 -3.19
N VAL A 216 -6.34 -14.51 -2.55
CA VAL A 216 -5.38 -15.57 -2.93
C VAL A 216 -5.69 -16.17 -4.29
N PRO A 217 -6.93 -16.58 -4.62
CA PRO A 217 -7.25 -17.08 -5.95
C PRO A 217 -7.02 -16.05 -7.05
N ALA A 218 -7.35 -14.78 -6.80
CA ALA A 218 -7.03 -13.70 -7.72
C ALA A 218 -5.52 -13.65 -7.99
N ALA A 219 -4.69 -13.63 -6.94
CA ALA A 219 -3.24 -13.63 -7.07
C ALA A 219 -2.73 -14.88 -7.80
N VAL A 220 -3.24 -16.06 -7.48
CA VAL A 220 -2.87 -17.33 -8.10
C VAL A 220 -3.18 -17.32 -9.59
N ILE A 221 -4.33 -16.79 -10.02
CA ILE A 221 -4.68 -16.67 -11.45
C ILE A 221 -3.66 -15.78 -12.16
N ALA A 222 -3.36 -14.60 -11.62
CA ALA A 222 -2.39 -13.70 -12.24
C ALA A 222 -0.97 -14.30 -12.24
N LEU A 223 -0.54 -14.92 -11.14
CA LEU A 223 0.76 -15.61 -11.04
C LEU A 223 0.86 -16.75 -12.05
N ALA A 224 -0.17 -17.60 -12.18
CA ALA A 224 -0.18 -18.70 -13.12
C ALA A 224 -0.05 -18.21 -14.57
N LEU A 225 -0.76 -17.14 -14.93
CA LEU A 225 -0.65 -16.54 -16.26
C LEU A 225 0.74 -15.96 -16.54
N ILE A 226 1.36 -15.30 -15.55
CA ILE A 226 2.72 -14.74 -15.68
C ILE A 226 3.77 -15.86 -15.77
N VAL A 227 3.62 -16.93 -14.98
CA VAL A 227 4.48 -18.12 -15.04
C VAL A 227 4.36 -18.83 -16.40
N ALA A 228 3.17 -18.83 -17.00
CA ALA A 228 2.94 -19.35 -18.35
C ALA A 228 3.59 -18.50 -19.45
N GLN A 229 3.97 -17.25 -19.17
CA GLN A 229 4.74 -16.39 -20.08
C GLN A 229 6.26 -16.56 -19.96
N PRO A 230 6.76 -17.62 -19.33
CA PRO A 230 8.07 -17.69 -18.66
C PRO A 230 8.65 -16.40 -18.02
N ASP A 231 7.90 -15.63 -17.22
CA ASP A 231 8.43 -14.43 -16.53
C ASP A 231 8.68 -14.63 -15.03
N LEU A 232 9.92 -14.95 -14.64
CA LEU A 232 10.27 -15.10 -13.22
C LEU A 232 10.26 -13.76 -12.47
N GLY A 233 10.82 -12.70 -13.06
CA GLY A 233 10.95 -11.41 -12.38
C GLY A 233 9.60 -10.79 -12.04
N GLN A 234 8.65 -10.86 -12.97
CA GLN A 234 7.28 -10.38 -12.74
C GLN A 234 6.51 -11.28 -11.77
N THR A 235 6.75 -12.59 -11.78
CA THR A 235 6.15 -13.54 -10.82
C THR A 235 6.58 -13.20 -9.40
N VAL A 236 7.90 -13.02 -9.18
CA VAL A 236 8.46 -12.65 -7.87
C VAL A 236 7.94 -11.29 -7.43
N SER A 237 7.90 -10.32 -8.35
CA SER A 237 7.38 -8.98 -8.08
C SER A 237 5.91 -8.99 -7.63
N LEU A 238 5.05 -9.76 -8.30
CA LEU A 238 3.64 -9.92 -7.90
C LEU A 238 3.51 -10.67 -6.57
N GLY A 239 4.39 -11.65 -6.32
CA GLY A 239 4.51 -12.34 -5.03
C GLY A 239 4.85 -11.38 -3.88
N ILE A 240 5.79 -10.46 -4.08
CA ILE A 240 6.11 -9.41 -3.10
C ILE A 240 4.88 -8.54 -2.80
N ILE A 241 4.12 -8.14 -3.84
CA ILE A 241 2.89 -7.36 -3.66
C ILE A 241 1.87 -8.14 -2.82
N LEU A 242 1.64 -9.42 -3.14
CA LEU A 242 0.74 -10.29 -2.36
C LEU A 242 1.19 -10.37 -0.89
N LEU A 243 2.45 -10.70 -0.64
CA LEU A 243 2.99 -10.83 0.71
C LEU A 243 2.92 -9.51 1.49
N ALA A 244 3.20 -8.38 0.83
CA ALA A 244 3.10 -7.06 1.44
C ALA A 244 1.64 -6.71 1.81
N LEU A 245 0.68 -7.00 0.93
CA LEU A 245 -0.75 -6.82 1.22
C LEU A 245 -1.18 -7.64 2.44
N LEU A 246 -0.79 -8.92 2.49
CA LEU A 246 -1.12 -9.83 3.60
C LEU A 246 -0.49 -9.34 4.92
N TRP A 247 0.78 -8.92 4.87
CA TRP A 247 1.51 -8.40 6.03
C TRP A 247 0.89 -7.11 6.58
N TYR A 248 0.70 -6.10 5.73
CA TYR A 248 0.21 -4.78 6.17
C TYR A 248 -1.29 -4.76 6.50
N ALA A 249 -2.07 -5.71 5.98
CA ALA A 249 -3.44 -5.92 6.46
C ALA A 249 -3.50 -6.46 7.90
N GLY A 250 -2.39 -6.99 8.42
CA GLY A 250 -2.29 -7.55 9.76
C GLY A 250 -2.89 -8.95 9.86
N LEU A 251 -2.74 -9.77 8.81
CA LEU A 251 -3.07 -11.18 8.89
C LEU A 251 -2.11 -11.90 9.86
N PRO A 252 -2.53 -12.99 10.51
CA PRO A 252 -1.69 -13.69 11.47
C PRO A 252 -0.41 -14.19 10.81
N LEU A 253 0.69 -14.13 11.55
CA LEU A 253 2.03 -14.51 11.09
C LEU A 253 2.05 -15.90 10.44
N ARG A 254 1.24 -16.84 10.94
CA ARG A 254 1.09 -18.18 10.36
C ARG A 254 0.71 -18.15 8.88
N VAL A 255 -0.27 -17.33 8.49
CA VAL A 255 -0.71 -17.21 7.10
C VAL A 255 0.42 -16.66 6.24
N PHE A 256 1.09 -15.60 6.70
CA PHE A 256 2.24 -15.02 6.01
C PHE A 256 3.37 -16.03 5.81
N VAL A 257 3.76 -16.76 6.86
CA VAL A 257 4.80 -17.78 6.80
C VAL A 257 4.39 -18.92 5.86
N THR A 258 3.13 -19.38 5.92
CA THR A 258 2.66 -20.44 5.01
C THR A 258 2.64 -19.99 3.55
N SER A 259 2.24 -18.74 3.27
CA SER A 259 2.28 -18.18 1.91
C SER A 259 3.72 -17.99 1.41
N LEU A 260 4.62 -17.54 2.28
CA LEU A 260 6.04 -17.41 1.97
C LEU A 260 6.66 -18.78 1.66
N MET A 261 6.40 -19.79 2.49
CA MET A 261 6.83 -21.16 2.25
C MET A 261 6.26 -21.72 0.95
N ALA A 262 4.98 -21.47 0.65
CA ALA A 262 4.37 -21.90 -0.61
C ALA A 262 5.05 -21.27 -1.83
N VAL A 263 5.42 -19.99 -1.76
CA VAL A 263 6.19 -19.30 -2.81
C VAL A 263 7.58 -19.91 -2.96
N PHE A 264 8.30 -20.18 -1.87
CA PHE A 264 9.61 -20.83 -1.92
C PHE A 264 9.53 -22.24 -2.49
N VAL A 265 8.57 -23.05 -2.07
CA VAL A 265 8.37 -24.41 -2.59
C VAL A 265 8.01 -24.38 -4.07
N ALA A 266 7.08 -23.51 -4.48
CA ALA A 266 6.73 -23.35 -5.89
C ALA A 266 7.96 -22.89 -6.71
N GLY A 267 8.73 -21.93 -6.17
CA GLY A 267 9.98 -21.49 -6.78
C GLY A 267 11.01 -22.61 -6.93
N ALA A 268 11.20 -23.44 -5.90
CA ALA A 268 12.10 -24.59 -5.92
C ALA A 268 11.67 -25.65 -6.93
N VAL A 269 10.37 -25.99 -6.97
CA VAL A 269 9.83 -26.93 -7.96
C VAL A 269 10.03 -26.41 -9.38
N LEU A 270 9.74 -25.13 -9.63
CA LEU A 270 9.96 -24.49 -10.93
C LEU A 270 11.45 -24.35 -11.28
N ALA A 271 12.32 -24.25 -10.28
CA ALA A 271 13.77 -24.24 -10.48
C ALA A 271 14.34 -25.64 -10.72
N MET A 272 13.66 -26.70 -10.28
CA MET A 272 14.09 -28.09 -10.53
C MET A 272 13.49 -28.66 -11.82
N SER A 273 12.42 -28.06 -12.36
CA SER A 273 11.89 -28.42 -13.67
C SER A 273 12.87 -28.03 -14.78
N ALA A 274 13.19 -28.96 -15.67
CA ALA A 274 14.15 -28.76 -16.76
C ALA A 274 13.82 -27.52 -17.60
N GLY A 275 14.85 -26.71 -17.89
CA GLY A 275 14.78 -25.51 -18.72
C GLY A 275 15.45 -24.30 -18.08
N TYR A 276 15.27 -23.13 -18.71
CA TYR A 276 15.95 -21.86 -18.39
C TYR A 276 15.97 -21.46 -16.90
N ARG A 277 14.93 -21.80 -16.13
CA ARG A 277 14.84 -21.48 -14.70
C ARG A 277 15.81 -22.32 -13.86
N SER A 278 16.00 -23.58 -14.25
CA SER A 278 16.94 -24.50 -13.61
C SER A 278 18.39 -24.12 -13.92
N ASP A 279 18.64 -23.62 -15.14
CA ASP A 279 19.98 -23.19 -15.56
C ASP A 279 20.45 -21.99 -14.74
N ARG A 280 19.54 -21.04 -14.43
CA ARG A 280 19.82 -19.86 -13.59
C ARG A 280 20.20 -20.19 -12.14
N VAL A 281 19.62 -21.25 -11.57
CA VAL A 281 19.94 -21.70 -10.20
C VAL A 281 21.21 -22.53 -10.20
N ARG A 282 21.39 -23.41 -11.21
CA ARG A 282 22.62 -24.22 -11.36
C ARG A 282 23.85 -23.35 -11.62
N SER A 283 23.73 -22.31 -12.44
CA SER A 283 24.82 -21.35 -12.70
C SER A 283 25.10 -20.44 -11.50
N TRP A 284 24.13 -20.21 -10.61
CA TRP A 284 24.39 -19.52 -9.35
C TRP A 284 25.16 -20.38 -8.34
N ILE A 285 24.78 -21.67 -8.21
CA ILE A 285 25.45 -22.61 -7.28
C ILE A 285 26.85 -23.00 -7.79
N ASN A 286 26.99 -23.24 -9.10
CA ASN A 286 28.24 -23.61 -9.74
C ASN A 286 28.52 -22.69 -10.95
N PRO A 287 29.01 -21.46 -10.72
CA PRO A 287 29.25 -20.48 -11.78
C PRO A 287 30.29 -20.92 -12.81
N GLU A 288 31.20 -21.82 -12.42
CA GLU A 288 32.29 -22.30 -13.28
C GLU A 288 31.81 -23.22 -14.41
N ASN A 289 30.63 -23.83 -14.25
CA ASN A 289 30.04 -24.74 -15.23
C ASN A 289 29.22 -24.02 -16.32
N ASP A 290 29.02 -22.71 -16.20
CA ASP A 290 28.34 -21.86 -17.20
C ASP A 290 29.18 -20.60 -17.50
N PRO A 291 30.34 -20.75 -18.17
CA PRO A 291 31.25 -19.64 -18.43
C PRO A 291 30.78 -18.69 -19.53
N GLN A 292 29.66 -18.96 -20.22
CA GLN A 292 29.21 -18.20 -21.39
C GLN A 292 27.83 -17.52 -21.25
N ASP A 293 26.97 -17.91 -20.31
CA ASP A 293 25.62 -17.32 -20.18
C ASP A 293 25.42 -16.59 -18.84
N THR A 294 24.74 -17.21 -17.89
CA THR A 294 24.32 -16.57 -16.64
C THR A 294 25.43 -16.42 -15.62
N GLY A 295 26.28 -17.46 -15.50
CA GLY A 295 27.47 -17.41 -14.65
C GLY A 295 28.45 -16.32 -15.10
N TYR A 296 28.58 -16.15 -16.42
CA TYR A 296 29.38 -15.08 -17.03
C TYR A 296 28.90 -13.68 -16.61
N GLN A 297 27.59 -13.39 -16.77
CA GLN A 297 27.03 -12.08 -16.42
C GLN A 297 27.23 -11.74 -14.94
N ALA A 298 26.99 -12.69 -14.04
CA ALA A 298 27.16 -12.49 -12.60
C ALA A 298 28.64 -12.25 -12.23
N ARG A 299 29.58 -12.96 -12.87
CA ARG A 299 31.02 -12.76 -12.65
C ARG A 299 31.49 -11.40 -13.16
N GLN A 300 31.08 -11.01 -14.35
CA GLN A 300 31.45 -9.71 -14.93
C GLN A 300 30.87 -8.54 -14.13
N ALA A 301 29.67 -8.68 -13.59
CA ALA A 301 29.09 -7.69 -12.69
C ALA A 301 29.97 -7.48 -11.43
N LYS A 302 30.51 -8.55 -10.85
CA LYS A 302 31.43 -8.46 -9.70
C LYS A 302 32.76 -7.80 -10.07
N PHE A 303 33.31 -8.10 -11.25
CA PHE A 303 34.54 -7.44 -11.72
C PHE A 303 34.34 -5.95 -11.96
N ALA A 304 33.21 -5.54 -12.56
CA ALA A 304 32.87 -4.13 -12.73
C ALA A 304 32.77 -3.39 -11.37
N LEU A 305 32.11 -4.01 -10.39
CA LEU A 305 32.06 -3.47 -9.02
C LEU A 305 33.44 -3.37 -8.37
N ALA A 306 34.32 -4.33 -8.62
CA ALA A 306 35.68 -4.33 -8.07
C ALA A 306 36.56 -3.24 -8.69
N HIS A 307 36.42 -2.99 -9.99
CA HIS A 307 37.19 -1.96 -10.70
C HIS A 307 36.87 -0.55 -10.21
N GLY A 308 35.58 -0.23 -9.98
CA GLY A 308 35.19 1.13 -9.58
C GLY A 308 35.73 1.61 -8.23
N GLY A 309 36.28 0.75 -7.38
CA GLY A 309 36.89 1.16 -6.12
C GLY A 309 35.98 2.05 -5.26
N ILE A 310 36.55 3.09 -4.62
CA ILE A 310 35.77 4.01 -3.76
C ILE A 310 35.08 5.12 -4.58
N PHE A 311 35.78 5.69 -5.56
CA PHE A 311 35.37 6.90 -6.26
C PHE A 311 34.81 6.68 -7.67
N GLY A 312 34.97 5.47 -8.21
CA GLY A 312 34.59 5.15 -9.58
C GLY A 312 35.66 5.54 -10.59
N ASP A 313 35.53 4.98 -11.78
CA ASP A 313 36.38 5.32 -12.93
C ASP A 313 35.96 6.64 -13.61
N GLY A 314 34.80 7.19 -13.20
CA GLY A 314 34.21 8.39 -13.76
C GLY A 314 33.00 8.09 -14.65
N LEU A 315 32.02 8.99 -14.62
CA LEU A 315 30.82 8.90 -15.45
C LEU A 315 31.18 8.77 -16.92
N GLY A 316 30.65 7.74 -17.57
CA GLY A 316 30.92 7.51 -18.99
C GLY A 316 32.23 6.80 -19.29
N GLN A 317 33.07 6.49 -18.31
CA GLN A 317 34.40 5.88 -18.53
C GLN A 317 34.48 4.38 -18.24
N GLY A 318 33.38 3.76 -17.76
CA GLY A 318 33.36 2.34 -17.42
C GLY A 318 33.68 1.44 -18.62
N VAL A 319 34.45 0.37 -18.40
CA VAL A 319 34.86 -0.58 -19.44
C VAL A 319 33.86 -1.73 -19.61
N ALA A 320 33.09 -2.08 -18.57
CA ALA A 320 32.16 -3.21 -18.62
C ALA A 320 31.00 -3.04 -19.63
N LYS A 321 30.70 -1.80 -20.02
CA LYS A 321 29.67 -1.49 -21.03
C LYS A 321 30.06 -1.80 -22.48
N TRP A 322 31.34 -2.07 -22.76
CA TRP A 322 31.84 -2.44 -24.10
C TRP A 322 31.58 -3.91 -24.44
N ASN A 323 30.32 -4.35 -24.31
CA ASN A 323 29.87 -5.73 -24.50
C ASN A 323 30.47 -6.79 -23.54
N TYR A 324 31.30 -6.39 -22.57
CA TYR A 324 31.77 -7.30 -21.51
C TYR A 324 30.64 -7.73 -20.57
N LEU A 325 29.62 -6.89 -20.34
CA LEU A 325 28.44 -7.21 -19.52
C LEU A 325 27.14 -7.23 -20.36
N PRO A 326 26.65 -8.43 -20.74
CA PRO A 326 25.35 -8.59 -21.38
C PRO A 326 24.23 -7.96 -20.54
N ASN A 327 23.25 -7.32 -21.19
CA ASN A 327 22.10 -6.67 -20.52
C ASN A 327 22.44 -5.63 -19.43
N ALA A 328 23.63 -5.02 -19.46
CA ALA A 328 24.07 -3.99 -18.51
C ALA A 328 23.08 -2.82 -18.30
N HIS A 329 22.42 -2.33 -19.36
CA HIS A 329 21.46 -1.23 -19.25
C HIS A 329 20.13 -1.64 -18.58
N ASN A 330 19.77 -2.93 -18.57
CA ASN A 330 18.53 -3.44 -17.98
C ASN A 330 18.81 -4.04 -16.59
N ASP A 331 19.41 -5.22 -16.54
CA ASP A 331 19.41 -6.06 -15.35
C ASP A 331 20.64 -5.83 -14.46
N PHE A 332 21.74 -5.34 -15.03
CA PHE A 332 23.01 -5.17 -14.32
C PHE A 332 23.47 -3.71 -14.20
N ILE A 333 22.53 -2.76 -14.28
CA ILE A 333 22.87 -1.33 -14.25
C ILE A 333 23.55 -0.92 -12.93
N PHE A 334 23.25 -1.63 -11.84
CA PHE A 334 23.90 -1.40 -10.55
C PHE A 334 25.41 -1.70 -10.60
N ALA A 335 25.85 -2.66 -11.42
CA ALA A 335 27.27 -2.94 -11.60
C ALA A 335 27.97 -1.75 -12.29
N ILE A 336 27.34 -1.18 -13.32
CA ILE A 336 27.85 0.01 -14.03
C ILE A 336 27.88 1.23 -13.10
N ILE A 337 26.87 1.38 -12.23
CA ILE A 337 26.87 2.43 -11.21
C ILE A 337 28.08 2.28 -10.27
N GLY A 338 28.35 1.06 -9.80
CA GLY A 338 29.49 0.82 -8.92
C GLY A 338 30.84 0.95 -9.63
N GLU A 339 30.92 0.66 -10.93
CA GLU A 339 32.12 0.88 -11.75
C GLU A 339 32.37 2.37 -11.98
N GLU A 340 31.37 3.12 -12.47
CA GLU A 340 31.55 4.51 -12.89
C GLU A 340 31.54 5.51 -11.73
N LEU A 341 30.76 5.24 -10.68
CA LEU A 341 30.60 6.13 -9.52
C LEU A 341 31.22 5.57 -8.22
N GLY A 342 31.79 4.36 -8.28
CA GLY A 342 32.42 3.71 -7.15
C GLY A 342 31.46 3.32 -6.04
N PHE A 343 32.05 2.95 -4.90
CA PHE A 343 31.32 2.72 -3.67
C PHE A 343 30.44 3.91 -3.26
N ILE A 344 30.91 5.15 -3.43
CA ILE A 344 30.16 6.35 -3.03
C ILE A 344 28.85 6.46 -3.81
N GLY A 345 28.88 6.27 -5.13
CA GLY A 345 27.67 6.29 -5.95
C GLY A 345 26.71 5.14 -5.62
N ALA A 346 27.24 3.93 -5.49
CA ALA A 346 26.45 2.76 -5.09
C ALA A 346 25.78 2.95 -3.72
N PHE A 347 26.52 3.50 -2.74
CA PHE A 347 26.00 3.80 -1.41
C PHE A 347 24.96 4.93 -1.44
N ALA A 348 25.21 6.01 -2.21
CA ALA A 348 24.25 7.09 -2.38
C ALA A 348 22.93 6.59 -2.97
N LEU A 349 22.98 5.65 -3.92
CA LEU A 349 21.79 5.00 -4.46
C LEU A 349 21.02 4.19 -3.40
N LEU A 350 21.74 3.42 -2.56
CA LEU A 350 21.12 2.72 -1.43
C LEU A 350 20.46 3.69 -0.44
N VAL A 351 21.10 4.83 -0.16
CA VAL A 351 20.51 5.89 0.67
C VAL A 351 19.25 6.48 0.03
N LEU A 352 19.22 6.68 -1.29
CA LEU A 352 18.01 7.13 -1.98
C LEU A 352 16.86 6.14 -1.86
N PHE A 353 17.10 4.84 -2.04
CA PHE A 353 16.09 3.81 -1.78
C PHE A 353 15.70 3.75 -0.30
N GLY A 354 16.63 3.95 0.64
CA GLY A 354 16.33 4.08 2.07
C GLY A 354 15.44 5.29 2.38
N LEU A 355 15.66 6.42 1.72
CA LEU A 355 14.83 7.61 1.85
C LEU A 355 13.45 7.42 1.20
N PHE A 356 13.38 6.69 0.08
CA PHE A 356 12.13 6.24 -0.52
C PHE A 356 11.33 5.36 0.46
N ALA A 357 11.99 4.39 1.09
CA ALA A 357 11.42 3.50 2.10
C ALA A 357 10.86 4.28 3.28
N TYR A 358 11.68 5.16 3.85
CA TYR A 358 11.30 6.02 4.95
C TYR A 358 10.07 6.87 4.60
N THR A 359 10.08 7.51 3.43
CA THR A 359 9.02 8.41 2.99
C THR A 359 7.72 7.66 2.71
N GLY A 360 7.78 6.54 2.00
CA GLY A 360 6.60 5.70 1.74
C GLY A 360 5.97 5.15 3.02
N MET A 361 6.78 4.65 3.95
CA MET A 361 6.28 4.18 5.25
C MET A 361 5.75 5.30 6.13
N ARG A 362 6.36 6.49 6.06
CA ARG A 362 5.87 7.69 6.73
C ARG A 362 4.49 8.11 6.21
N ILE A 363 4.29 8.14 4.89
CA ILE A 363 2.98 8.40 4.26
C ILE A 363 1.95 7.37 4.73
N ALA A 364 2.31 6.08 4.68
CA ALA A 364 1.41 5.01 5.12
C ALA A 364 0.99 5.15 6.58
N ARG A 365 1.93 5.45 7.49
CA ARG A 365 1.64 5.63 8.94
C ARG A 365 0.76 6.85 9.23
N ARG A 366 0.92 7.93 8.45
CA ARG A 366 0.16 9.19 8.62
C ARG A 366 -1.18 9.19 7.88
N SER A 367 -1.40 8.24 6.97
CA SER A 367 -2.66 8.12 6.24
C SER A 367 -3.82 7.68 7.15
N ALA A 368 -4.85 8.52 7.24
CA ALA A 368 -6.09 8.18 7.95
C ALA A 368 -6.93 7.14 7.18
N ASP A 369 -6.89 7.19 5.86
CA ASP A 369 -7.59 6.24 4.99
C ASP A 369 -6.89 4.86 5.01
N PRO A 370 -7.56 3.77 5.46
CA PRO A 370 -7.00 2.42 5.43
C PRO A 370 -6.57 1.93 4.04
N PHE A 371 -7.28 2.35 2.98
CA PHE A 371 -6.94 2.00 1.60
C PHE A 371 -5.61 2.63 1.19
N LEU A 372 -5.46 3.94 1.35
CA LEU A 372 -4.23 4.65 1.01
C LEU A 372 -3.05 4.16 1.84
N ARG A 373 -3.28 3.85 3.12
CA ARG A 373 -2.26 3.26 3.99
C ARG A 373 -1.76 1.91 3.46
N LEU A 374 -2.68 0.99 3.15
CA LEU A 374 -2.31 -0.34 2.64
C LEU A 374 -1.63 -0.25 1.28
N LEU A 375 -2.18 0.56 0.37
CA LEU A 375 -1.64 0.73 -0.97
C LEU A 375 -0.23 1.30 -0.92
N THR A 376 -0.02 2.40 -0.18
CA THR A 376 1.30 3.05 -0.06
C THR A 376 2.34 2.11 0.57
N ALA A 377 2.00 1.41 1.65
CA ALA A 377 2.91 0.46 2.29
C ALA A 377 3.27 -0.70 1.36
N THR A 378 2.28 -1.22 0.63
CA THR A 378 2.45 -2.31 -0.35
C THR A 378 3.34 -1.87 -1.51
N THR A 379 3.07 -0.70 -2.11
CA THR A 379 3.89 -0.14 -3.19
C THR A 379 5.31 0.12 -2.74
N THR A 380 5.50 0.65 -1.52
CA THR A 380 6.83 0.86 -0.95
C THR A 380 7.59 -0.47 -0.85
N MET A 381 6.96 -1.51 -0.30
CA MET A 381 7.57 -2.84 -0.17
C MET A 381 7.83 -3.49 -1.54
N TRP A 382 6.94 -3.28 -2.51
CA TRP A 382 7.12 -3.78 -3.87
C TRP A 382 8.38 -3.18 -4.52
N VAL A 383 8.51 -1.86 -4.54
CA VAL A 383 9.67 -1.16 -5.14
C VAL A 383 10.96 -1.55 -4.43
N LEU A 384 10.96 -1.58 -3.10
CA LEU A 384 12.15 -1.98 -2.33
C LEU A 384 12.50 -3.45 -2.50
N GLY A 385 11.51 -4.34 -2.55
CA GLY A 385 11.74 -5.75 -2.76
C GLY A 385 12.40 -6.03 -4.12
N GLN A 386 11.97 -5.32 -5.17
CA GLN A 386 12.63 -5.40 -6.48
C GLN A 386 14.06 -4.85 -6.43
N ALA A 387 14.27 -3.69 -5.80
CA ALA A 387 15.61 -3.12 -5.66
C ALA A 387 16.57 -4.02 -4.87
N PHE A 388 16.09 -4.59 -3.76
CA PHE A 388 16.84 -5.53 -2.94
C PHE A 388 17.24 -6.78 -3.73
N ILE A 389 16.31 -7.37 -4.49
CA ILE A 389 16.61 -8.55 -5.30
C ILE A 389 17.59 -8.22 -6.42
N ASN A 390 17.38 -7.11 -7.13
CA ASN A 390 18.27 -6.66 -8.21
C ASN A 390 19.70 -6.49 -7.70
N ILE A 391 19.88 -5.65 -6.68
CA ILE A 391 21.19 -5.39 -6.08
C ILE A 391 21.78 -6.69 -5.54
N GLY A 392 20.98 -7.52 -4.88
CA GLY A 392 21.39 -8.78 -4.28
C GLY A 392 21.98 -9.78 -5.28
N TYR A 393 21.42 -9.90 -6.49
CA TYR A 393 22.03 -10.78 -7.50
C TYR A 393 23.23 -10.14 -8.20
N VAL A 394 23.27 -8.80 -8.32
CA VAL A 394 24.42 -8.10 -8.91
C VAL A 394 25.67 -8.26 -8.05
N ILE A 395 25.53 -8.21 -6.72
CA ILE A 395 26.63 -8.49 -5.77
C ILE A 395 26.84 -10.00 -5.52
N GLY A 396 25.96 -10.85 -6.07
CA GLY A 396 26.08 -12.32 -6.04
C GLY A 396 25.56 -13.02 -4.79
N ILE A 397 24.75 -12.37 -3.96
CA ILE A 397 24.08 -12.97 -2.80
C ILE A 397 22.82 -13.75 -3.23
N LEU A 398 22.18 -13.35 -4.34
CA LEU A 398 20.99 -13.98 -4.89
C LEU A 398 21.22 -14.50 -6.31
N PRO A 399 20.43 -15.49 -6.80
CA PRO A 399 20.47 -15.91 -8.19
C PRO A 399 19.95 -14.82 -9.13
N VAL A 400 20.43 -14.80 -10.38
CA VAL A 400 20.05 -13.78 -11.37
C VAL A 400 18.58 -13.98 -11.78
N THR A 401 17.71 -13.05 -11.38
CA THR A 401 16.25 -13.15 -11.58
C THR A 401 15.71 -12.37 -12.79
N GLY A 402 16.52 -11.47 -13.37
CA GLY A 402 16.09 -10.58 -14.47
C GLY A 402 15.09 -9.51 -14.04
N ILE A 403 15.09 -9.15 -12.75
CA ILE A 403 14.30 -8.04 -12.22
C ILE A 403 15.09 -6.76 -12.40
N GLN A 404 14.56 -5.82 -13.17
CA GLN A 404 15.14 -4.49 -13.33
C GLN A 404 15.10 -3.66 -12.02
N LEU A 405 16.08 -2.78 -11.87
CA LEU A 405 16.16 -1.84 -10.76
C LEU A 405 15.13 -0.70 -10.97
N PRO A 406 14.13 -0.52 -10.08
CA PRO A 406 13.05 0.45 -10.32
C PRO A 406 13.57 1.88 -10.51
N LEU A 407 13.04 2.58 -11.52
CA LEU A 407 13.42 3.94 -11.97
C LEU A 407 14.85 4.11 -12.49
N ILE A 408 15.76 3.18 -12.20
CA ILE A 408 17.17 3.27 -12.60
C ILE A 408 17.41 2.55 -13.92
N SER A 409 17.04 1.27 -14.00
CA SER A 409 17.25 0.42 -15.16
C SER A 409 16.43 0.84 -16.36
N ALA A 410 16.95 0.57 -17.56
CA ALA A 410 16.17 0.66 -18.79
C ALA A 410 15.06 -0.39 -18.76
N GLY A 411 13.83 0.09 -18.96
CA GLY A 411 12.64 -0.69 -18.68
C GLY A 411 11.41 0.18 -18.88
N GLY A 412 11.03 0.35 -20.14
CA GLY A 412 10.08 1.38 -20.56
C GLY A 412 8.76 1.34 -19.78
N THR A 413 8.01 0.25 -19.91
CA THR A 413 6.73 0.08 -19.19
C THR A 413 6.86 0.06 -17.69
N SER A 414 7.92 -0.54 -17.17
CA SER A 414 8.14 -0.66 -15.73
C SER A 414 8.48 0.70 -15.09
N THR A 415 9.23 1.55 -15.80
CA THR A 415 9.49 2.95 -15.39
C THR A 415 8.19 3.73 -15.35
N ALA A 416 7.37 3.63 -16.41
CA ALA A 416 6.07 4.30 -16.44
C ALA A 416 5.10 3.80 -15.36
N ALA A 417 5.07 2.48 -15.12
CA ALA A 417 4.26 1.86 -14.08
C ALA A 417 4.68 2.32 -12.67
N THR A 418 5.98 2.36 -12.40
CA THR A 418 6.54 2.82 -11.12
C THR A 418 6.24 4.30 -10.89
N LEU A 419 6.43 5.15 -11.91
CA LEU A 419 6.09 6.58 -11.85
C LEU A 419 4.59 6.82 -11.62
N PHE A 420 3.72 6.04 -12.26
CA PHE A 420 2.28 6.07 -12.00
C PHE A 420 1.96 5.76 -10.52
N MET A 421 2.57 4.70 -9.96
CA MET A 421 2.36 4.34 -8.57
C MET A 421 2.93 5.37 -7.58
N ILE A 422 4.05 6.01 -7.92
CA ILE A 422 4.58 7.13 -7.16
C ILE A 422 3.62 8.33 -7.19
N GLY A 423 2.98 8.61 -8.32
CA GLY A 423 1.94 9.63 -8.40
C GLY A 423 0.75 9.34 -7.48
N ILE A 424 0.35 8.06 -7.34
CA ILE A 424 -0.64 7.63 -6.34
C ILE A 424 -0.10 7.83 -4.91
N MET A 425 1.16 7.49 -4.62
CA MET A 425 1.75 7.71 -3.29
C MET A 425 1.83 9.20 -2.93
N ALA A 426 2.17 10.05 -3.91
CA ALA A 426 2.17 11.50 -3.73
C ALA A 426 0.75 12.06 -3.57
N ASN A 427 -0.24 11.51 -4.28
CA ASN A 427 -1.66 11.78 -4.00
C ASN A 427 -2.04 11.38 -2.57
N ALA A 428 -1.59 10.23 -2.09
CA ALA A 428 -1.82 9.76 -0.72
C ALA A 428 -1.18 10.69 0.33
N ALA A 429 0.03 11.18 0.09
CA ALA A 429 0.71 12.15 0.96
C ALA A 429 -0.10 13.45 1.13
N ARG A 430 -0.80 13.90 0.07
CA ARG A 430 -1.71 15.07 0.14
C ARG A 430 -2.98 14.79 0.94
N HIS A 431 -3.35 13.53 1.13
CA HIS A 431 -4.51 13.09 1.91
C HIS A 431 -4.15 12.75 3.38
N GLU A 432 -2.92 13.05 3.83
CA GLU A 432 -2.60 13.02 5.27
C GLU A 432 -3.45 14.07 6.02
N PRO A 433 -3.93 13.80 7.26
CA PRO A 433 -4.82 14.73 7.97
C PRO A 433 -4.24 16.13 8.15
N GLU A 434 -2.96 16.22 8.52
CA GLU A 434 -2.24 17.50 8.66
C GLU A 434 -2.10 18.21 7.31
N ALA A 435 -1.85 17.45 6.25
CA ALA A 435 -1.70 17.96 4.90
C ALA A 435 -3.01 18.57 4.37
N VAL A 436 -4.12 17.86 4.56
CA VAL A 436 -5.46 18.32 4.19
C VAL A 436 -5.82 19.60 4.96
N ALA A 437 -5.55 19.64 6.27
CA ALA A 437 -5.81 20.82 7.10
C ALA A 437 -4.99 22.03 6.64
N ALA A 438 -3.71 21.84 6.34
CA ALA A 438 -2.83 22.90 5.85
C ALA A 438 -3.28 23.48 4.50
N LEU A 439 -3.63 22.62 3.54
CA LEU A 439 -4.07 23.05 2.20
C LEU A 439 -5.43 23.75 2.24
N ARG A 440 -6.35 23.31 3.10
CA ARG A 440 -7.65 23.96 3.28
C ARG A 440 -7.58 25.27 4.06
N ALA A 441 -6.60 25.41 4.95
CA ALA A 441 -6.31 26.67 5.63
C ALA A 441 -5.62 27.71 4.73
N GLY A 442 -5.46 27.44 3.42
CA GLY A 442 -4.84 28.37 2.48
C GLY A 442 -3.33 28.54 2.67
N ARG A 443 -2.64 27.59 3.33
CA ARG A 443 -1.17 27.65 3.37
C ARG A 443 -0.64 27.45 1.96
N ASP A 444 0.05 28.48 1.48
CA ASP A 444 0.56 28.57 0.12
C ASP A 444 1.61 27.47 -0.14
N ASP A 445 1.22 26.46 -0.91
CA ASP A 445 2.13 25.42 -1.40
C ASP A 445 2.43 25.66 -2.88
N LYS A 446 3.64 26.15 -3.17
CA LYS A 446 4.06 26.54 -4.52
C LYS A 446 3.92 25.38 -5.51
N VAL A 447 4.27 24.16 -5.10
CA VAL A 447 4.24 22.97 -5.97
C VAL A 447 2.79 22.61 -6.32
N ASN A 448 1.89 22.56 -5.36
CA ASN A 448 0.45 22.33 -5.62
C ASN A 448 -0.15 23.40 -6.54
N ARG A 449 0.26 24.65 -6.39
CA ARG A 449 -0.21 25.77 -7.23
C ARG A 449 0.29 25.62 -8.67
N ILE A 450 1.58 25.34 -8.87
CA ILE A 450 2.18 25.12 -10.19
C ILE A 450 1.53 23.93 -10.89
N LEU A 451 1.32 22.83 -10.17
CA LEU A 451 0.70 21.61 -10.69
C LEU A 451 -0.84 21.69 -10.76
N ARG A 452 -1.44 22.83 -10.37
CA ARG A 452 -2.88 23.08 -10.35
C ARG A 452 -3.68 21.92 -9.75
N LEU A 453 -3.22 21.37 -8.63
CA LEU A 453 -3.77 20.12 -8.10
C LEU A 453 -5.11 20.36 -7.38
N PRO A 454 -6.10 19.46 -7.52
CA PRO A 454 -7.38 19.58 -6.83
C PRO A 454 -7.18 19.48 -5.32
N LEU A 455 -7.98 20.22 -4.55
CA LEU A 455 -7.93 20.16 -3.09
C LEU A 455 -8.31 18.75 -2.60
N PRO A 456 -7.50 18.14 -1.71
CA PRO A 456 -7.79 16.81 -1.20
C PRO A 456 -9.05 16.82 -0.32
N GLU A 457 -9.79 15.72 -0.38
CA GLU A 457 -10.97 15.51 0.45
C GLU A 457 -10.55 14.84 1.78
N PRO A 458 -11.01 15.36 2.93
CA PRO A 458 -10.84 14.70 4.20
C PRO A 458 -11.43 13.30 4.15
N TYR A 459 -10.72 12.34 4.72
CA TYR A 459 -11.28 11.02 4.93
C TYR A 459 -12.48 11.14 5.89
N SER A 460 -13.67 10.78 5.41
CA SER A 460 -14.87 10.68 6.22
C SER A 460 -15.14 9.20 6.49
N PRO A 461 -14.98 8.71 7.73
CA PRO A 461 -15.25 7.31 8.05
C PRO A 461 -16.72 6.98 7.78
N THR A 462 -16.98 5.79 7.23
CA THR A 462 -18.35 5.32 6.98
C THR A 462 -19.17 5.37 8.29
N ARG A 463 -20.50 5.55 8.24
CA ARG A 463 -21.36 5.58 9.46
C ARG A 463 -21.10 4.39 10.41
N LEU A 464 -20.87 3.21 9.84
CA LEU A 464 -20.48 1.99 10.57
C LEU A 464 -19.14 2.13 11.29
N GLU A 465 -18.16 2.79 10.68
CA GLU A 465 -16.85 3.07 11.27
C GLU A 465 -16.96 4.05 12.42
N ALA A 466 -17.67 5.16 12.22
CA ALA A 466 -17.90 6.16 13.26
C ALA A 466 -18.65 5.57 14.47
N PHE A 467 -19.61 4.66 14.24
CA PHE A 467 -20.29 3.94 15.31
C PHE A 467 -19.35 2.98 16.07
N ARG A 468 -18.46 2.29 15.34
CA ARG A 468 -17.49 1.35 15.93
C ARG A 468 -16.40 2.06 16.74
N ASP A 469 -15.90 3.20 16.25
CA ASP A 469 -14.95 4.02 16.99
C ASP A 469 -15.56 4.55 18.27
N ARG A 470 -16.83 4.97 18.26
CA ARG A 470 -17.58 5.29 19.49
C ARG A 470 -17.67 4.09 20.44
N LYS A 471 -17.92 2.88 19.93
CA LYS A 471 -17.97 1.66 20.76
C LYS A 471 -16.60 1.29 21.36
N ARG A 472 -15.49 1.57 20.66
CA ARG A 472 -14.11 1.38 21.15
C ARG A 472 -13.68 2.45 22.14
N ALA A 473 -14.07 3.70 21.90
CA ALA A 473 -13.77 4.84 22.76
C ALA A 473 -14.59 4.81 24.06
N ARG A 474 -15.66 4.00 24.14
CA ARG A 474 -16.41 3.81 25.38
C ARG A 474 -15.53 3.10 26.41
N PRO A 475 -15.13 3.75 27.51
CA PRO A 475 -14.25 3.13 28.50
C PRO A 475 -14.98 1.93 29.12
N LYS A 476 -14.27 0.79 29.23
CA LYS A 476 -14.77 -0.44 29.86
C LYS A 476 -15.26 -0.25 31.32
N SER A 477 -14.95 0.88 31.96
CA SER A 477 -15.43 1.22 33.30
C SER A 477 -16.95 1.48 33.35
N ALA A 478 -17.56 1.95 32.25
CA ALA A 478 -18.98 2.30 32.24
C ALA A 478 -19.93 1.09 32.15
N SER A 479 -19.44 -0.11 31.78
CA SER A 479 -20.29 -1.32 31.80
C SER A 479 -20.26 -2.03 33.14
N LYS A 480 -19.15 -1.93 33.91
CA LYS A 480 -19.06 -2.51 35.26
C LYS A 480 -19.94 -1.78 36.27
N SER A 481 -20.09 -0.46 36.16
CA SER A 481 -20.98 0.32 37.03
C SER A 481 -22.47 0.09 36.75
N ALA A 482 -22.84 -0.16 35.49
CA ALA A 482 -24.22 -0.52 35.14
C ALA A 482 -24.61 -1.94 35.57
N GLU A 483 -23.66 -2.88 35.58
CA GLU A 483 -23.88 -4.27 36.01
C GLU A 483 -23.85 -4.42 37.54
N ALA A 484 -23.05 -3.61 38.24
CA ALA A 484 -23.08 -3.50 39.70
C ALA A 484 -24.39 -2.87 40.21
N SER A 485 -24.93 -1.87 39.50
CA SER A 485 -26.22 -1.26 39.87
C SER A 485 -27.42 -2.18 39.64
N ARG A 486 -27.32 -3.20 38.77
CA ARG A 486 -28.38 -4.20 38.55
C ARG A 486 -28.31 -5.40 39.50
N LYS A 487 -27.15 -5.67 40.12
CA LYS A 487 -26.98 -6.75 41.11
C LYS A 487 -27.22 -6.34 42.57
N GLY A 488 -27.43 -5.04 42.85
CA GLY A 488 -27.69 -4.53 44.19
C GLY A 488 -29.16 -4.53 44.64
N ALA A 489 -30.12 -4.86 43.76
CA ALA A 489 -31.54 -4.89 44.09
C ALA A 489 -32.07 -6.33 44.10
N GLY A 490 -31.65 -7.11 45.09
CA GLY A 490 -32.13 -8.47 45.26
C GLY A 490 -31.57 -9.15 46.51
N SER A 491 -32.31 -9.02 47.61
CA SER A 491 -32.35 -9.88 48.82
C SER A 491 -31.92 -9.24 50.14
N SER A 492 -32.92 -8.71 50.85
CA SER A 492 -33.19 -8.91 52.28
C SER A 492 -34.52 -8.21 52.57
N GLY A 493 -35.50 -8.73 53.31
CA GLY A 493 -35.68 -9.99 53.99
C GLY A 493 -37.09 -10.04 54.62
N ARG A 494 -37.38 -11.17 55.28
CA ARG A 494 -38.32 -11.35 56.40
C ARG A 494 -39.83 -11.41 56.08
N LYS A 495 -40.35 -12.64 56.01
CA LYS A 495 -41.73 -12.99 56.37
C LYS A 495 -41.78 -13.40 57.86
N PRO A 496 -42.73 -12.91 58.68
CA PRO A 496 -43.04 -13.51 59.96
C PRO A 496 -44.18 -14.55 59.84
N SER A 497 -44.13 -15.54 60.73
CA SER A 497 -45.07 -16.64 60.87
C SER A 497 -46.43 -16.24 61.47
N ARG A 498 -47.52 -16.93 61.09
CA ARG A 498 -48.53 -17.41 62.06
C ARG A 498 -49.47 -18.48 61.47
N LYS A 499 -49.96 -19.32 62.39
CA LYS A 499 -50.71 -20.58 62.25
C LYS A 499 -52.20 -20.40 61.88
N ALA A 500 -52.73 -21.45 61.27
CA ALA A 500 -54.07 -22.09 61.37
C ALA A 500 -55.35 -21.25 61.52
N ASP A 501 -56.31 -21.45 60.61
CA ASP A 501 -57.65 -22.03 60.88
C ASP A 501 -58.40 -22.29 59.54
N GLY A 502 -59.14 -23.40 59.43
CA GLY A 502 -59.95 -23.78 58.24
C GLY A 502 -61.37 -23.16 58.26
N PRO A 503 -62.41 -23.71 57.58
CA PRO A 503 -62.47 -24.73 56.53
C PRO A 503 -63.44 -24.36 55.35
N LEU A 504 -63.80 -25.36 54.50
CA LEU A 504 -65.01 -25.51 53.65
C LEU A 504 -64.90 -25.12 52.15
N ARG A 505 -64.99 -26.12 51.24
CA ARG A 505 -66.16 -26.48 50.37
C ARG A 505 -66.42 -25.44 49.26
N GLN A 506 -66.68 -25.74 47.98
CA GLN A 506 -67.27 -26.87 47.27
C GLN A 506 -67.01 -26.67 45.75
N ALA A 507 -66.83 -27.75 44.99
CA ALA A 507 -67.34 -27.87 43.61
C ALA A 507 -68.69 -28.65 43.68
N PRO A 508 -69.53 -28.86 42.62
CA PRO A 508 -69.51 -28.52 41.17
C PRO A 508 -70.93 -28.00 40.72
N PRO A 509 -71.62 -28.32 39.57
CA PRO A 509 -71.27 -28.89 38.25
C PRO A 509 -71.95 -28.28 36.96
N ARG A 510 -71.45 -28.74 35.80
CA ARG A 510 -72.02 -29.00 34.43
C ARG A 510 -73.42 -28.50 33.98
N LYS A 511 -73.49 -28.08 32.69
CA LYS A 511 -74.31 -28.59 31.54
C LYS A 511 -74.00 -27.75 30.28
N ALA A 512 -73.55 -28.27 29.12
CA ALA A 512 -74.15 -29.15 28.09
C ALA A 512 -75.06 -28.43 27.07
N GLY A 513 -74.70 -28.50 25.77
CA GLY A 513 -75.53 -28.09 24.63
C GLY A 513 -74.83 -28.20 23.27
N ARG A 514 -75.07 -29.30 22.54
CA ARG A 514 -74.88 -29.53 21.08
C ARG A 514 -76.32 -29.69 20.49
N PRO A 515 -76.61 -29.69 19.15
CA PRO A 515 -75.93 -30.49 18.11
C PRO A 515 -75.99 -29.91 16.66
N ALA A 516 -75.71 -30.77 15.66
CA ALA A 516 -75.53 -30.52 14.22
C ALA A 516 -76.69 -31.04 13.32
N ARG A 517 -76.80 -30.56 12.06
CA ARG A 517 -77.30 -31.22 10.81
C ARG A 517 -77.40 -30.19 9.65
N GLN A 518 -76.83 -30.36 8.43
CA GLN A 518 -77.14 -31.18 7.23
C GLN A 518 -77.90 -30.46 6.08
N THR A 519 -77.66 -30.94 4.84
CA THR A 519 -78.29 -30.65 3.50
C THR A 519 -77.78 -29.41 2.74
N GLY A 520 -77.51 -29.38 1.42
CA GLY A 520 -77.57 -30.33 0.30
C GLY A 520 -77.69 -29.54 -1.04
N GLY A 521 -77.08 -30.00 -2.14
CA GLY A 521 -77.63 -29.81 -3.51
C GLY A 521 -77.04 -28.77 -4.50
N ASN A 522 -76.33 -29.28 -5.52
CA ASN A 522 -76.40 -28.99 -6.98
C ASN A 522 -76.48 -27.56 -7.57
N ALA A 523 -75.56 -27.22 -8.50
CA ALA A 523 -75.73 -27.33 -9.98
C ALA A 523 -74.84 -26.36 -10.80
N ARG A 524 -74.14 -26.91 -11.82
CA ARG A 524 -73.89 -26.46 -13.23
C ARG A 524 -73.55 -24.95 -13.48
N SER A 525 -72.64 -24.54 -14.37
CA SER A 525 -72.25 -25.06 -15.69
C SER A 525 -71.08 -24.25 -16.31
N ARG A 526 -70.25 -24.93 -17.13
CA ARG A 526 -69.58 -24.49 -18.40
C ARG A 526 -68.57 -23.30 -18.37
N ALA A 527 -67.49 -23.25 -19.16
CA ALA A 527 -66.82 -24.11 -20.14
C ALA A 527 -65.43 -23.48 -20.38
N ARG A 528 -64.31 -24.23 -20.34
CA ARG A 528 -63.50 -24.71 -21.48
C ARG A 528 -63.32 -23.73 -22.66
N HIS A 529 -62.08 -23.41 -23.02
CA HIS A 529 -61.43 -24.00 -24.21
C HIS A 529 -59.90 -23.77 -24.25
N HIS A 530 -59.18 -24.88 -24.36
CA HIS A 530 -57.83 -25.01 -24.95
C HIS A 530 -57.90 -24.79 -26.47
N VAL A 531 -56.77 -24.50 -27.11
CA VAL A 531 -56.11 -25.39 -28.10
C VAL A 531 -54.79 -24.79 -28.61
N SER A 532 -53.80 -25.67 -28.75
CA SER A 532 -52.50 -25.55 -29.40
C SER A 532 -52.51 -26.24 -30.78
N GLY A 533 -51.68 -25.80 -31.73
CA GLY A 533 -51.27 -26.59 -32.91
C GLY A 533 -50.54 -25.71 -33.94
N GLN A 534 -49.22 -25.85 -34.16
CA GLN A 534 -48.47 -26.83 -34.97
C GLN A 534 -48.37 -26.51 -36.49
N ARG A 535 -47.12 -26.16 -36.90
CA ARG A 535 -46.31 -26.51 -38.11
C ARG A 535 -46.94 -26.64 -39.50
N TYR A 536 -46.28 -26.03 -40.50
CA TYR A 536 -45.71 -26.57 -41.77
C TYR A 536 -44.86 -25.41 -42.38
N ALA A 537 -43.53 -25.46 -42.58
CA ALA A 537 -42.71 -26.11 -43.61
C ALA A 537 -43.03 -25.72 -45.08
N SER A 538 -42.13 -24.98 -45.76
CA SER A 538 -41.35 -25.41 -46.96
C SER A 538 -41.01 -24.29 -47.97
N GLN A 539 -39.71 -24.23 -48.32
CA GLN A 539 -39.07 -24.07 -49.66
C GLN A 539 -39.10 -22.75 -50.49
N GLY A 540 -37.93 -22.48 -51.10
CA GLY A 540 -37.72 -21.76 -52.37
C GLY A 540 -36.98 -20.42 -52.25
N ALA A 541 -35.66 -20.30 -52.43
CA ALA A 541 -34.87 -20.26 -53.68
C ALA A 541 -34.75 -18.86 -54.33
N GLY A 542 -33.51 -18.47 -54.72
CA GLY A 542 -33.20 -17.37 -55.66
C GLY A 542 -32.46 -16.17 -55.05
N LEU A 543 -31.12 -16.11 -55.10
CA LEU A 543 -30.29 -15.44 -56.12
C LEU A 543 -30.08 -13.92 -55.92
N SER A 544 -28.84 -13.53 -55.57
CA SER A 544 -27.93 -12.73 -56.43
C SER A 544 -27.05 -11.71 -55.68
N GLN A 545 -25.73 -11.93 -55.81
CA GLN A 545 -24.60 -10.99 -56.03
C GLN A 545 -24.40 -9.75 -55.11
N GLY A 546 -23.17 -9.43 -54.67
CA GLY A 546 -21.89 -9.95 -55.12
C GLY A 546 -20.63 -9.44 -54.40
N ARG A 547 -19.56 -10.17 -54.73
CA ARG A 547 -18.13 -9.80 -54.87
C ARG A 547 -17.49 -8.87 -53.83
N ARG A 548 -16.47 -9.41 -53.14
CA ARG A 548 -15.05 -9.16 -53.49
C ARG A 548 -14.15 -10.29 -52.98
N ALA A 549 -13.43 -10.89 -53.93
CA ALA A 549 -12.35 -11.83 -53.71
C ALA A 549 -11.05 -11.08 -53.34
N ARG A 550 -10.19 -11.69 -52.53
CA ARG A 550 -8.73 -11.64 -52.71
C ARG A 550 -8.12 -12.96 -52.27
N THR A 551 -7.35 -13.51 -53.19
CA THR A 551 -6.65 -14.78 -53.21
C THR A 551 -5.35 -14.72 -52.41
N LEU A 552 -4.96 -15.91 -51.98
CA LEU A 552 -3.63 -16.29 -51.51
C LEU A 552 -2.63 -16.34 -52.67
N GLU A 553 -1.43 -15.81 -52.44
CA GLU A 553 -0.13 -16.16 -53.04
C GLU A 553 0.88 -15.82 -51.92
N GLY A 554 1.85 -16.64 -51.52
CA GLY A 554 2.66 -17.55 -52.31
C GLY A 554 4.11 -17.04 -52.26
N GLN A 555 4.89 -17.63 -51.35
CA GLN A 555 6.36 -17.64 -51.20
C GLN A 555 7.22 -16.82 -52.18
N ARG A 556 8.24 -16.11 -51.64
CA ARG A 556 9.62 -16.16 -52.18
C ARG A 556 10.68 -15.69 -51.17
N TYR A 557 11.84 -16.34 -51.30
CA TYR A 557 13.11 -16.16 -50.59
C TYR A 557 13.72 -14.76 -50.74
N GLY A 558 14.55 -14.38 -49.75
CA GLY A 558 15.41 -13.21 -49.73
C GLY A 558 15.94 -12.99 -48.32
#